data_AF-A0A363UPT1-F1
#
_entry.id   AF-A0A363UPT1-F1
#
_cell.length_a   1.000
_cell.length_b   1.000
_cell.length_c   1.000
_cell.angle_alpha   90.00
_cell.angle_beta   90.00
_cell.angle_gamma   90.00
#
_symmetry.space_group_name_H-M   'P 1'
#
loop_
_entity.id
_entity.type
_entity.pdbx_description
1 polymer ?
#
loop_
_entity_poly.entity_id
_entity_poly.type
_entity_poly.pdbx_seq_one_letter_code
_entity_poly.pdbx_strand_id
1 'polypeptide(L)'
;MAALGTQEFVKFADTQRITSIDHRRDARTDVTTDIAKIIAGESVRTVFQPIYRVRDGAVSGFEALTRGPAGLWESPVELFRAAERAGLEAELDAVCRRKAVT
;
A
#
# COMPACT_ATOMS: atom_id res chain seq x y z
N MET A 1 -3.85 10.36 70.79
CA MET A 1 -2.91 10.37 69.64
C MET A 1 -3.28 9.17 68.79
N ALA A 2 -3.62 9.43 67.51
CA ALA A 2 -4.23 8.58 66.45
C ALA A 2 -4.20 7.04 66.64
N ALA A 3 -5.29 6.29 66.57
CA ALA A 3 -6.32 6.10 65.53
C ALA A 3 -5.92 5.12 64.40
N LEU A 4 -6.92 4.30 64.02
CA LEU A 4 -7.10 3.46 62.82
C LEU A 4 -6.61 2.00 62.96
N GLY A 5 -7.40 0.99 62.62
CA GLY A 5 -8.62 0.97 61.81
C GLY A 5 -8.59 -0.26 60.91
N THR A 6 -9.72 -0.93 60.83
CA THR A 6 -9.98 -2.30 60.37
C THR A 6 -10.11 -2.49 58.85
N GLN A 7 -9.83 -3.73 58.42
CA GLN A 7 -10.49 -4.54 57.37
C GLN A 7 -10.24 -4.33 55.86
N GLU A 8 -10.23 -5.48 55.17
CA GLU A 8 -10.15 -5.72 53.72
C GLU A 8 -11.23 -5.00 52.90
N PHE A 9 -10.91 -4.60 51.66
CA PHE A 9 -11.91 -4.34 50.61
C PHE A 9 -11.37 -4.64 49.19
N VAL A 10 -11.99 -5.65 48.57
CA VAL A 10 -12.56 -5.72 47.22
C VAL A 10 -11.98 -4.82 46.10
N LYS A 11 -11.61 -5.52 45.02
CA LYS A 11 -11.40 -5.13 43.61
C LYS A 11 -12.49 -4.18 43.04
N PHE A 12 -12.13 -3.01 42.51
CA PHE A 12 -12.72 -2.32 41.33
C PHE A 12 -12.16 -0.88 41.21
N ALA A 13 -11.55 -0.52 40.09
CA ALA A 13 -11.80 0.75 39.37
C ALA A 13 -10.75 1.02 38.29
N ASP A 14 -11.29 1.31 37.11
CA ASP A 14 -10.73 1.95 35.94
C ASP A 14 -9.81 3.15 36.27
N THR A 15 -8.66 3.24 35.60
CA THR A 15 -7.95 4.51 35.38
C THR A 15 -7.20 4.41 34.05
N GLN A 16 -7.91 4.77 32.99
CA GLN A 16 -7.36 5.47 31.84
C GLN A 16 -6.31 6.51 32.28
N ARG A 17 -5.04 6.34 31.91
CA ARG A 17 -4.05 7.38 31.50
C ARG A 17 -2.63 6.81 31.53
N ILE A 18 -2.16 6.33 30.38
CA ILE A 18 -0.78 6.59 29.95
C ILE A 18 -0.90 7.21 28.57
N THR A 19 -1.02 8.54 28.57
CA THR A 19 -0.79 9.37 27.40
C THR A 19 0.70 9.44 27.12
N SER A 20 1.06 9.45 25.83
CA SER A 20 2.38 9.67 25.21
C SER A 20 3.32 8.45 25.14
N ILE A 21 4.05 8.35 24.02
CA ILE A 21 4.83 7.20 23.47
C ILE A 21 3.95 6.38 22.49
N ASP A 22 3.98 6.49 21.16
CA ASP A 22 5.09 6.72 20.22
C ASP A 22 4.51 7.07 18.82
N HIS A 23 4.69 8.30 18.31
CA HIS A 23 4.19 8.72 16.97
C HIS A 23 5.05 8.18 15.79
N ARG A 24 5.84 7.13 16.01
CA ARG A 24 6.82 6.58 15.04
C ARG A 24 6.40 5.26 14.39
N ARG A 25 5.12 4.86 14.47
CA ARG A 25 4.64 3.56 13.96
C ARG A 25 3.87 3.53 12.63
N ASP A 26 3.49 4.66 12.01
CA ASP A 26 2.44 4.57 10.96
C ASP A 26 2.86 4.67 9.49
N ALA A 27 4.07 5.15 9.13
CA ALA A 27 4.39 5.33 7.71
C ALA A 27 4.58 4.02 6.91
N ARG A 28 5.00 2.93 7.55
CA ARG A 28 5.29 1.65 6.88
C ARG A 28 4.03 0.78 6.72
N THR A 29 3.07 0.93 7.63
CA THR A 29 1.79 0.21 7.61
C THR A 29 0.83 0.81 6.57
N ASP A 30 0.94 2.11 6.33
CA ASP A 30 0.09 2.88 5.40
C ASP A 30 0.33 2.47 3.93
N VAL A 31 1.59 2.47 3.48
CA VAL A 31 1.98 2.13 2.10
C VAL A 31 1.60 0.69 1.72
N THR A 32 1.73 -0.26 2.65
CA THR A 32 1.39 -1.68 2.43
C THR A 32 -0.13 -1.87 2.30
N THR A 33 -0.89 -1.15 3.12
CA THR A 33 -2.36 -1.18 3.06
C THR A 33 -2.86 -0.55 1.77
N ASP A 34 -2.17 0.47 1.27
CA ASP A 34 -2.56 1.18 0.06
C ASP A 34 -2.30 0.39 -1.23
N ILE A 35 -1.20 -0.35 -1.33
CA ILE A 35 -0.95 -1.18 -2.51
C ILE A 35 -1.98 -2.31 -2.65
N ALA A 36 -2.37 -2.95 -1.53
CA ALA A 36 -3.40 -3.97 -1.53
C ALA A 36 -4.76 -3.43 -2.02
N LYS A 37 -5.13 -2.21 -1.62
CA LYS A 37 -6.34 -1.53 -2.12
C LYS A 37 -6.26 -1.23 -3.61
N ILE A 38 -5.11 -0.78 -4.11
CA ILE A 38 -4.91 -0.50 -5.55
C ILE A 38 -5.08 -1.78 -6.37
N ILE A 39 -4.51 -2.90 -5.92
CA ILE A 39 -4.62 -4.19 -6.61
C ILE A 39 -6.07 -4.69 -6.57
N ALA A 40 -6.70 -4.71 -5.39
CA ALA A 40 -8.07 -5.19 -5.21
C ALA A 40 -9.10 -4.35 -5.99
N GLY A 41 -8.91 -3.03 -6.04
CA GLY A 41 -9.73 -2.12 -6.83
C GLY A 41 -9.31 -2.00 -8.29
N GLU A 42 -8.32 -2.79 -8.75
CA GLU A 42 -7.71 -2.71 -10.06
C GLU A 42 -7.42 -1.27 -10.54
N SER A 43 -6.98 -0.43 -9.61
CA SER A 43 -6.87 1.02 -9.79
C SER A 43 -5.59 1.41 -10.53
N VAL A 44 -5.29 0.70 -11.61
CA VAL A 44 -4.20 0.99 -12.53
C VAL A 44 -4.75 1.20 -13.93
N ARG A 45 -4.06 2.03 -14.70
CA ARG A 45 -4.33 2.31 -16.11
C ARG A 45 -3.12 1.95 -16.95
N THR A 46 -3.35 1.58 -18.21
CA THR A 46 -2.30 1.28 -19.17
C THR A 46 -2.11 2.46 -20.11
N VAL A 47 -0.86 2.84 -20.37
CA VAL A 47 -0.50 3.68 -21.53
C VAL A 47 0.35 2.86 -22.50
N PHE A 48 0.36 3.24 -23.77
CA PHE A 48 1.06 2.47 -24.80
C PHE A 48 2.20 3.28 -25.40
N GLN A 49 3.38 2.69 -25.44
CA GLN A 49 4.53 3.23 -26.14
C GLN A 49 4.77 2.45 -27.44
N PRO A 50 4.78 3.09 -28.62
CA PRO A 50 5.09 2.40 -29.87
C PRO A 50 6.52 1.85 -29.89
N ILE A 51 6.69 0.66 -30.46
CA ILE A 51 7.98 0.05 -30.77
C ILE A 51 8.17 0.08 -32.28
N TYR A 52 9.26 0.69 -32.74
CA TYR A 52 9.54 0.87 -34.16
C TYR A 52 10.54 -0.14 -34.70
N ARG A 53 10.30 -0.62 -35.92
CA ARG A 53 11.25 -1.42 -36.69
C ARG A 53 12.33 -0.49 -37.26
N VAL A 54 13.59 -0.75 -36.93
CA VAL A 54 14.72 0.12 -37.32
C VAL A 54 14.89 0.24 -38.84
N ARG A 55 14.54 -0.81 -39.61
CA ARG A 55 14.74 -0.85 -41.07
C ARG A 55 13.97 0.23 -41.82
N ASP A 56 12.71 0.44 -41.46
CA ASP A 56 11.74 1.21 -42.24
C ASP A 56 10.94 2.21 -41.39
N GLY A 57 11.20 2.27 -40.07
CA GLY A 57 10.47 3.14 -39.15
C GLY A 57 9.02 2.72 -38.92
N ALA A 58 8.59 1.54 -39.42
CA ALA A 58 7.23 1.07 -39.23
C ALA A 58 7.00 0.66 -37.77
N VAL A 59 5.78 0.84 -37.26
CA VAL A 59 5.39 0.33 -35.95
C VAL A 59 5.35 -1.19 -36.00
N SER A 60 6.14 -1.84 -35.13
CA SER A 60 6.20 -3.30 -34.99
C SER A 60 5.32 -3.82 -33.86
N GLY A 61 4.89 -2.95 -32.94
CA GLY A 61 4.08 -3.29 -31.78
C GLY A 61 4.00 -2.13 -30.79
N PHE A 62 3.40 -2.40 -29.64
CA PHE A 62 3.26 -1.43 -28.55
C PHE A 62 3.67 -2.10 -27.23
N GLU A 63 4.37 -1.35 -26.39
CA GLU A 63 4.64 -1.71 -25.00
C GLU A 63 3.51 -1.17 -24.11
N ALA A 64 2.91 -2.05 -23.32
CA ALA A 64 1.93 -1.69 -22.30
C ALA A 64 2.65 -1.23 -21.03
N LEU A 65 2.44 0.01 -20.64
CA LEU A 65 3.09 0.65 -19.50
C LEU A 65 2.06 0.99 -18.42
N THR A 66 2.13 0.31 -17.28
CA THR A 66 1.21 0.52 -16.16
C THR A 66 1.46 1.86 -15.45
N ARG A 67 0.39 2.52 -15.02
CA ARG A 67 0.37 3.68 -14.12
C ARG A 67 -0.70 3.44 -13.05
N GLY A 68 -0.38 3.70 -11.79
CA GLY A 68 -1.38 3.72 -10.72
C GLY A 68 -2.08 5.08 -10.63
N PRO A 69 -2.76 5.35 -9.50
CA PRO A 69 -3.35 6.66 -9.22
C PRO A 69 -2.30 7.77 -9.23
N ALA A 70 -2.73 9.00 -9.49
CA ALA A 70 -1.84 10.17 -9.54
C ALA A 70 -1.01 10.33 -8.25
N GLY A 71 0.20 10.88 -8.38
CA GLY A 71 1.15 11.03 -7.28
C GLY A 71 2.17 9.90 -7.23
N LEU A 72 2.49 9.40 -6.04
CA LEU A 72 3.51 8.35 -5.84
C LEU A 72 3.25 7.10 -6.69
N TRP A 73 1.98 6.69 -6.76
CA TRP A 73 1.55 5.45 -7.41
C TRP A 73 1.50 5.55 -8.94
N GLU A 74 1.66 6.74 -9.50
CA GLU A 74 1.76 6.88 -10.96
C GLU A 74 3.06 6.25 -11.46
N SER A 75 4.10 6.20 -10.62
CA SER A 75 5.34 5.51 -10.92
C SER A 75 5.15 3.99 -10.87
N PRO A 76 5.35 3.25 -11.98
CA PRO A 76 5.32 1.79 -11.97
C PRO A 76 6.41 1.21 -11.06
N VAL A 77 7.56 1.89 -10.96
CA VAL A 77 8.66 1.45 -10.08
C VAL A 77 8.20 1.43 -8.62
N GLU A 78 7.47 2.46 -8.17
CA GLU A 78 7.01 2.53 -6.79
C GLU A 78 5.85 1.55 -6.51
N LEU A 79 4.97 1.32 -7.49
CA LEU A 79 3.95 0.27 -7.42
C LEU A 79 4.57 -1.11 -7.21
N PHE A 80 5.50 -1.51 -8.07
CA PHE A 80 6.11 -2.84 -8.01
C PHE A 80 6.98 -3.00 -6.77
N ARG A 81 7.72 -1.97 -6.36
CA ARG A 81 8.47 -1.97 -5.09
C ARG A 81 7.56 -2.15 -3.86
N ALA A 82 6.39 -1.51 -3.85
CA ALA A 82 5.44 -1.67 -2.77
C ALA A 82 4.79 -3.06 -2.78
N ALA A 83 4.44 -3.57 -3.97
CA ALA A 83 3.88 -4.90 -4.13
C ALA A 83 4.87 -5.98 -3.71
N GLU A 84 6.14 -5.88 -4.11
CA GLU A 84 7.22 -6.78 -3.68
C GLU A 84 7.37 -6.82 -2.16
N ARG A 85 7.44 -5.64 -1.51
CA ARG A 85 7.51 -5.54 -0.03
C ARG A 85 6.28 -6.13 0.68
N ALA A 86 5.13 -6.13 0.00
CA ALA A 86 3.89 -6.71 0.50
C ALA A 86 3.71 -8.19 0.14
N GLY A 87 4.58 -8.77 -0.70
CA GLY A 87 4.42 -10.12 -1.25
C GLY A 87 3.27 -10.24 -2.26
N LEU A 88 2.90 -9.14 -2.93
CA LEU A 88 1.76 -9.03 -3.85
C LEU A 88 2.16 -8.71 -5.31
N GLU A 89 3.40 -8.97 -5.69
CA GLU A 89 3.93 -8.64 -7.03
C GLU A 89 3.16 -9.39 -8.14
N ALA A 90 2.90 -10.68 -7.94
CA ALA A 90 2.21 -11.51 -8.92
C ALA A 90 0.76 -11.07 -9.14
N GLU A 91 0.07 -10.64 -8.08
CA GLU A 91 -1.27 -10.10 -8.12
C GLU A 91 -1.31 -8.77 -8.88
N LEU A 92 -0.35 -7.87 -8.61
CA LEU A 92 -0.23 -6.63 -9.37
C LEU A 92 0.03 -6.90 -10.85
N ASP A 93 0.95 -7.80 -11.18
CA ASP A 93 1.28 -8.20 -12.55
C ASP A 93 0.07 -8.80 -13.28
N ALA A 94 -0.73 -9.62 -12.59
CA ALA A 94 -1.99 -10.15 -13.14
C ALA A 94 -3.01 -9.03 -13.46
N VAL A 95 -3.13 -8.01 -12.60
CA VAL A 95 -3.97 -6.82 -12.88
C VAL A 95 -3.42 -6.07 -14.10
N CYS A 96 -2.10 -5.83 -14.17
CA CYS A 96 -1.45 -5.13 -15.28
C CYS A 96 -1.77 -5.79 -16.63
N ARG A 97 -1.59 -7.12 -16.72
CA ARG A 97 -1.87 -7.86 -17.98
C ARG A 97 -3.33 -7.76 -18.42
N ARG A 98 -4.28 -7.85 -17.48
CA ARG A 98 -5.70 -7.72 -17.82
C ARG A 98 -6.01 -6.32 -18.34
N LYS A 99 -5.53 -5.28 -17.64
CA LYS A 99 -5.69 -3.88 -18.07
C LYS A 99 -4.95 -3.54 -19.35
N ALA A 100 -4.00 -4.35 -19.79
CA ALA A 100 -3.32 -4.16 -21.07
C ALA A 100 -4.18 -4.60 -22.28
N VAL A 101 -5.24 -5.39 -22.05
CA VAL A 101 -6.06 -5.99 -23.11
C VAL A 101 -7.56 -5.64 -23.00
N THR A 102 -7.96 -4.82 -22.04
CA THR A 102 -9.35 -4.36 -21.80
C THR A 102 -9.42 -2.86 -21.67
#